data_AF-A0A0D2ZWA3-F1
#
_entry.id   AF-A0A0D2ZWA3-F1
#
_cell.length_a   1.000
_cell.length_b   1.000
_cell.length_c   1.000
_cell.angle_alpha   90.00
_cell.angle_beta   90.00
_cell.angle_gamma   90.00
#
_symmetry.space_group_name_H-M   'P 1'
#
loop_
_entity.id
_entity.type
_entity.pdbx_description
1 polymer ?
#
loop_
_entity_poly.entity_id
_entity_poly.type
_entity_poly.pdbx_seq_one_letter_code
_entity_poly.pdbx_strand_id
1 'polypeptide(L)'
;RDDLTWSEGQNLASFLGQQLRNLHLLPNPPVTPPELLDVHEELKIPPEWKVFVDALCQKKKDVTSRLENWGNPIPRALMNKIDEYIPDEFFINLPHVFKDTDVGNEIKPCTWIHSDVMDDNIHMGPYADGDGQHNSWRPSHILDFSDLSIGDPFYDLIPIYLDVFGGDTELFKKLLESYGIPLIRSKNGTVDSTRKKVLSPSYRTM
;
A
#
# COMPACT_ATOMS: atom_id res chain seq x y z
N ARG A 1 2.61 -1.70 -22.00
CA ARG A 1 3.99 -2.13 -21.63
C ARG A 1 4.14 -3.62 -21.98
N ASP A 2 3.61 -4.01 -23.14
CA ASP A 2 3.07 -5.36 -23.39
C ASP A 2 4.14 -6.38 -23.81
N ASP A 3 5.41 -5.98 -23.71
CA ASP A 3 6.55 -6.70 -24.27
C ASP A 3 7.56 -7.15 -23.21
N LEU A 4 7.26 -7.00 -21.90
CA LEU A 4 8.09 -7.61 -20.87
C LEU A 4 7.90 -9.12 -20.89
N THR A 5 9.01 -9.84 -21.01
CA THR A 5 9.03 -11.28 -20.77
C THR A 5 8.68 -11.55 -19.32
N TRP A 6 8.20 -12.78 -19.04
CA TRP A 6 7.90 -13.21 -17.67
C TRP A 6 9.07 -13.01 -16.70
N SER A 7 10.30 -13.29 -17.15
CA SER A 7 11.49 -13.10 -16.32
C SER A 7 11.75 -11.63 -16.00
N GLU A 8 11.53 -10.72 -16.94
CA GLU A 8 11.69 -9.28 -16.73
C GLU A 8 10.60 -8.75 -15.80
N GLY A 9 9.37 -9.24 -15.91
CA GLY A 9 8.28 -8.97 -14.98
C GLY A 9 8.62 -9.41 -13.55
N GLN A 10 9.19 -10.61 -13.37
CA GLN A 10 9.64 -11.08 -12.05
C GLN A 10 10.79 -10.24 -11.48
N ASN A 11 11.72 -9.79 -12.33
CA ASN A 11 12.80 -8.89 -11.94
C ASN A 11 12.26 -7.52 -11.51
N LEU A 12 11.28 -6.99 -12.26
CA LEU A 12 10.55 -5.76 -11.92
C LEU A 12 9.85 -5.87 -10.58
N ALA A 13 9.09 -6.94 -10.36
CA ALA A 13 8.39 -7.17 -9.10
C ALA A 13 9.36 -7.25 -7.91
N SER A 14 10.46 -7.99 -8.09
CA SER A 14 11.48 -8.12 -7.04
C SER A 14 12.15 -6.79 -6.72
N PHE A 15 12.49 -6.01 -7.75
CA PHE A 15 13.07 -4.67 -7.62
C PHE A 15 12.14 -3.73 -6.85
N LEU A 16 10.88 -3.62 -7.28
CA LEU A 16 9.89 -2.73 -6.64
C LEU A 16 9.65 -3.11 -5.19
N GLY A 17 9.52 -4.41 -4.88
CA GLY A 17 9.40 -4.89 -3.51
C GLY A 17 10.58 -4.44 -2.64
N GLN A 18 11.81 -4.59 -3.13
CA GLN A 18 12.99 -4.16 -2.39
C GLN A 18 13.09 -2.63 -2.23
N GLN A 19 12.77 -1.86 -3.28
CA GLN A 19 12.84 -0.40 -3.23
C GLN A 19 11.78 0.19 -2.29
N LEU A 20 10.53 -0.28 -2.38
CA LEU A 20 9.48 0.14 -1.46
C LEU A 20 9.82 -0.22 -0.02
N ARG A 21 10.35 -1.42 0.22
CA ARG A 21 10.81 -1.79 1.57
C ARG A 21 11.84 -0.80 2.08
N ASN A 22 12.82 -0.43 1.25
CA ASN A 22 13.86 0.52 1.64
C ASN A 22 13.26 1.90 1.95
N LEU A 23 12.35 2.39 1.10
CA LEU A 23 11.64 3.66 1.30
C LEU A 23 10.85 3.65 2.63
N HIS A 24 10.07 2.60 2.85
CA HIS A 24 9.18 2.50 4.01
C HIS A 24 9.92 2.24 5.33
N LEU A 25 11.20 1.85 5.27
CA LEU A 25 12.08 1.71 6.43
C LEU A 25 12.94 2.94 6.70
N LEU A 26 12.86 3.99 5.87
CA LEU A 26 13.56 5.24 6.15
C LEU A 26 13.04 5.86 7.46
N PRO A 27 13.92 6.50 8.25
CA PRO A 27 13.50 7.19 9.45
C PRO A 27 12.56 8.35 9.10
N ASN A 28 11.50 8.49 9.89
CA ASN A 28 10.62 9.66 9.82
C ASN A 28 11.35 10.88 10.41
N PRO A 29 11.13 12.09 9.87
CA PRO A 29 11.63 13.30 10.49
C PRO A 29 11.01 13.43 11.89
N PRO A 30 11.75 13.99 12.87
CA PRO A 30 11.20 14.20 14.20
C PRO A 30 9.94 15.06 14.10
N VAL A 31 8.80 14.51 14.54
CA VAL A 31 7.55 15.24 14.59
C VAL A 31 7.66 16.21 15.77
N THR A 32 7.86 17.50 15.49
CA THR A 32 7.63 18.55 16.50
C THR A 32 6.13 18.54 16.80
N PRO A 33 5.69 18.28 18.05
CA PRO A 33 4.30 18.41 18.40
C PRO A 33 3.84 19.83 18.05
N PRO A 34 2.68 20.02 17.39
CA PRO A 34 2.15 21.35 17.16
C PRO A 34 1.99 22.06 18.51
N GLU A 35 2.70 23.16 18.72
CA GLU A 35 2.39 24.07 19.81
C GLU A 35 0.98 24.64 19.55
N LEU A 36 0.03 24.22 20.37
CA LEU A 36 -1.35 24.71 20.47
C LEU A 36 -2.27 24.31 19.30
N LEU A 37 -3.23 23.43 19.61
CA LEU A 37 -4.66 23.78 19.67
C LEU A 37 -5.41 22.63 20.36
N ASP A 38 -5.66 22.84 21.65
CA ASP A 38 -6.57 22.04 22.47
C ASP A 38 -8.01 22.50 22.21
N VAL A 39 -8.65 21.98 21.16
CA VAL A 39 -10.11 21.82 21.07
C VAL A 39 -10.39 20.75 20.02
N HIS A 40 -10.68 19.53 20.47
CA HIS A 40 -11.61 18.52 19.93
C HIS A 40 -11.19 17.16 20.49
N GLU A 41 -11.67 16.85 21.70
CA GLU A 41 -11.92 15.45 22.07
C GLU A 41 -12.93 14.89 21.07
N GLU A 42 -12.45 14.15 20.08
CA GLU A 42 -13.06 12.93 19.54
C GLU A 42 -12.23 12.54 18.31
N LEU A 43 -11.86 11.27 18.24
CA LEU A 43 -10.98 10.61 17.27
C LEU A 43 -9.50 10.54 17.70
N LYS A 44 -9.13 9.37 18.27
CA LYS A 44 -7.79 9.00 18.77
C LYS A 44 -6.78 8.74 17.65
N ILE A 45 -6.69 9.65 16.68
CA ILE A 45 -5.74 9.53 15.56
C ILE A 45 -4.41 10.16 16.01
N PRO A 46 -3.29 9.43 15.93
CA PRO A 46 -1.99 10.01 16.23
C PRO A 46 -1.68 11.21 15.31
N PRO A 47 -0.98 12.26 15.78
CA PRO A 47 -0.69 13.45 14.98
C PRO A 47 -0.04 13.14 13.62
N GLU A 48 0.83 12.14 13.57
CA GLU A 48 1.53 11.69 12.36
C GLU A 48 0.60 11.05 11.30
N TRP A 49 -0.57 10.56 11.72
CA TRP A 49 -1.59 9.99 10.84
C TRP A 49 -2.60 11.03 10.36
N LYS A 50 -2.68 12.20 11.02
CA LYS A 50 -3.75 13.19 10.78
C LYS A 50 -3.81 13.64 9.32
N VAL A 51 -2.67 14.05 8.74
CA VAL A 51 -2.61 14.54 7.36
C VAL A 51 -3.06 13.47 6.37
N PHE A 52 -2.59 12.24 6.56
CA PHE A 52 -2.95 11.11 5.70
C PHE A 52 -4.44 10.76 5.80
N VAL A 53 -4.98 10.67 7.02
CA VAL A 53 -6.40 10.39 7.25
C VAL A 53 -7.28 11.51 6.69
N ASP A 54 -6.93 12.78 6.92
CA ASP A 54 -7.66 13.92 6.39
C ASP A 54 -7.71 13.88 4.85
N ALA A 55 -6.60 13.52 4.20
CA ALA A 55 -6.54 13.35 2.75
C ALA A 55 -7.48 12.22 2.25
N LEU A 56 -7.51 11.07 2.93
CA LEU A 56 -8.40 9.96 2.58
C LEU A 56 -9.88 10.32 2.80
N CYS A 57 -10.19 10.99 3.91
CA CYS A 57 -11.53 11.52 4.19
C CYS A 57 -11.96 12.50 3.10
N GLN A 58 -11.07 13.37 2.63
CA GLN A 58 -11.36 14.29 1.53
C GLN A 58 -11.61 13.54 0.21
N LYS A 59 -10.81 12.50 -0.11
CA LYS A 59 -11.02 11.62 -1.28
C LYS A 59 -12.31 10.79 -1.20
N LYS A 60 -12.83 10.53 0.00
CA LYS A 60 -14.13 9.88 0.17
C LYS A 60 -15.28 10.82 -0.19
N LYS A 61 -15.21 12.09 0.20
CA LYS A 61 -16.32 13.05 -0.05
C LYS A 61 -16.67 13.22 -1.52
N ASP A 62 -15.69 13.11 -2.41
CA ASP A 62 -15.86 13.24 -3.86
C ASP A 62 -15.87 11.90 -4.61
N VAL A 63 -15.88 10.76 -3.90
CA VAL A 63 -15.76 9.44 -4.53
C VAL A 63 -16.91 9.17 -5.50
N THR A 64 -18.15 9.50 -5.13
CA THR A 64 -19.33 9.24 -5.97
C THR A 64 -19.26 10.04 -7.27
N SER A 65 -18.97 11.33 -7.19
CA SER A 65 -18.85 12.17 -8.38
C SER A 65 -17.66 11.75 -9.26
N ARG A 66 -16.54 11.32 -8.66
CA ARG A 66 -15.40 10.77 -9.40
C ARG A 66 -15.76 9.49 -10.14
N LEU A 67 -16.44 8.55 -9.48
CA LEU A 67 -16.84 7.28 -10.09
C LEU A 67 -17.92 7.44 -11.16
N GLU A 68 -18.79 8.44 -11.05
CA GLU A 68 -19.76 8.80 -12.11
C GLU A 68 -19.09 9.31 -13.38
N ASN A 69 -17.99 10.06 -13.22
CA ASN A 69 -17.27 10.69 -14.33
C ASN A 69 -16.11 9.83 -14.86
N TRP A 70 -15.83 8.67 -14.25
CA TRP A 70 -14.70 7.82 -14.63
C TRP A 70 -15.03 7.00 -15.87
N GLY A 71 -14.49 7.41 -17.03
CA GLY A 71 -14.43 6.61 -18.26
C GLY A 71 -15.68 5.76 -18.53
N ASN A 72 -15.53 4.43 -18.41
CA ASN A 72 -16.67 3.52 -18.37
C ASN A 72 -17.30 3.53 -16.97
N PRO A 73 -18.56 4.01 -16.83
CA PRO A 73 -19.16 4.24 -15.53
C PRO A 73 -19.24 2.94 -14.74
N ILE A 74 -18.78 2.99 -13.48
CA ILE A 74 -18.97 1.90 -12.54
C ILE A 74 -20.47 1.65 -12.37
N PRO A 75 -20.94 0.39 -12.34
CA PRO A 75 -22.35 0.09 -12.14
C PRO A 75 -22.92 0.82 -10.91
N ARG A 76 -24.02 1.56 -11.10
CA ARG A 76 -24.70 2.32 -10.02
C ARG A 76 -25.03 1.46 -8.80
N ALA A 77 -25.29 0.16 -9.01
CA ALA A 77 -25.53 -0.79 -7.94
C ALA A 77 -24.34 -0.90 -6.96
N LEU A 78 -23.09 -0.83 -7.46
CA LEU A 78 -21.89 -0.79 -6.62
C LEU A 78 -21.71 0.58 -5.96
N MET A 79 -22.04 1.65 -6.68
CA MET A 79 -21.94 3.01 -6.13
C MET A 79 -22.87 3.24 -4.94
N ASN A 80 -24.09 2.67 -4.99
CA ASN A 80 -25.03 2.70 -3.87
C ASN A 80 -24.54 1.96 -2.62
N LYS A 81 -23.43 1.21 -2.73
CA LYS A 81 -22.82 0.43 -1.64
C LYS A 81 -21.54 1.07 -1.11
N ILE A 82 -21.12 2.23 -1.62
CA ILE A 82 -19.86 2.88 -1.20
C ILE A 82 -19.82 3.12 0.30
N ASP A 83 -20.87 3.70 0.89
CA ASP A 83 -20.90 3.98 2.34
C ASP A 83 -20.97 2.72 3.20
N GLU A 84 -21.43 1.60 2.62
CA GLU A 84 -21.41 0.28 3.27
C GLU A 84 -20.01 -0.34 3.25
N TYR A 85 -19.30 -0.24 2.12
CA TYR A 85 -17.93 -0.77 1.98
C TYR A 85 -16.87 0.11 2.64
N ILE A 86 -17.08 1.43 2.66
CA ILE A 86 -16.14 2.43 3.18
C ILE A 86 -16.91 3.36 4.14
N PRO A 87 -17.25 2.92 5.37
CA PRO A 87 -17.89 3.77 6.37
C PRO A 87 -17.06 5.02 6.73
N ASP A 88 -17.68 6.08 7.26
CA ASP A 88 -16.95 7.32 7.64
C ASP A 88 -15.83 7.06 8.67
N GLU A 89 -16.05 6.10 9.55
CA GLU A 89 -15.07 5.71 10.57
C GLU A 89 -13.94 4.82 10.03
N PHE A 90 -14.01 4.38 8.77
CA PHE A 90 -13.05 3.43 8.20
C PHE A 90 -11.61 3.94 8.27
N PHE A 91 -11.37 5.19 7.84
CA PHE A 91 -10.03 5.77 7.82
C PHE A 91 -9.51 6.12 9.21
N ILE A 92 -10.41 6.48 10.12
CA ILE A 92 -10.09 6.75 11.53
C ILE A 92 -9.63 5.47 12.22
N ASN A 93 -10.23 4.34 11.85
CA ASN A 93 -9.88 3.02 12.37
C ASN A 93 -8.70 2.38 11.64
N LEU A 94 -8.23 2.92 10.50
CA LEU A 94 -7.12 2.37 9.72
C LEU A 94 -5.84 2.10 10.54
N PRO A 95 -5.40 2.99 11.45
CA PRO A 95 -4.25 2.73 12.33
C PRO A 95 -4.50 1.58 13.33
N HIS A 96 -5.74 1.13 13.43
CA HIS A 96 -6.20 0.09 14.36
C HIS A 96 -6.62 -1.21 13.66
N VAL A 97 -6.88 -1.20 12.34
CA VAL A 97 -7.30 -2.36 11.55
C VAL A 97 -6.31 -3.53 11.67
N PHE A 98 -5.03 -3.24 11.85
CA PHE A 98 -3.96 -4.23 11.96
C PHE A 98 -3.40 -4.38 13.38
N LYS A 99 -4.16 -3.97 14.41
CA LYS A 99 -3.77 -4.24 15.80
C LYS A 99 -3.68 -5.76 16.01
N ASP A 100 -2.48 -6.22 16.32
CA ASP A 100 -2.26 -7.58 16.79
C ASP A 100 -2.91 -7.70 18.17
N THR A 101 -3.79 -8.67 18.39
CA THR A 101 -4.54 -8.78 19.65
C THR A 101 -3.66 -9.17 20.85
N ASP A 102 -2.44 -9.64 20.58
CA ASP A 102 -1.61 -10.37 21.56
C ASP A 102 -0.25 -9.72 21.84
N VAL A 103 0.18 -8.73 21.06
CA VAL A 103 1.39 -7.94 21.30
C VAL A 103 0.93 -6.51 21.53
N GLY A 104 1.40 -5.87 22.61
CA GLY A 104 0.86 -4.62 23.13
C GLY A 104 0.50 -3.59 22.05
N ASN A 105 -0.55 -2.79 22.33
CA ASN A 105 -1.23 -1.78 21.50
C ASN A 105 -0.32 -0.78 20.73
N GLU A 106 0.64 -1.25 19.95
CA GLU A 106 1.52 -0.45 19.13
C GLU A 106 0.78 -0.18 17.82
N ILE A 107 0.35 1.07 17.68
CA ILE A 107 -0.17 1.58 16.42
C ILE A 107 0.94 1.43 15.38
N LYS A 108 0.59 0.92 14.19
CA LYS A 108 1.54 0.84 13.07
C LYS A 108 2.11 2.25 12.83
N PRO A 109 3.44 2.45 12.81
CA PRO A 109 3.99 3.76 12.51
C PRO A 109 3.69 4.11 11.06
N CYS A 110 3.39 5.38 10.78
CA CYS A 110 3.41 5.87 9.40
C CYS A 110 4.80 5.67 8.81
N THR A 111 4.87 5.47 7.50
CA THR A 111 6.12 5.44 6.76
C THR A 111 6.12 6.54 5.71
N TRP A 112 7.28 6.84 5.16
CA TRP A 112 7.35 7.50 3.86
C TRP A 112 6.58 6.66 2.84
N ILE A 113 5.77 7.33 2.01
CA ILE A 113 5.06 6.76 0.87
C ILE A 113 5.32 7.63 -0.35
N HIS A 114 5.54 7.02 -1.50
CA HIS A 114 5.75 7.68 -2.77
C HIS A 114 4.45 8.28 -3.33
N SER A 115 3.30 7.68 -3.02
CA SER A 115 1.96 8.07 -3.43
C SER A 115 1.60 7.87 -4.91
N ASP A 116 2.59 7.59 -5.77
CA ASP A 116 2.40 7.58 -7.23
C ASP A 116 3.37 6.62 -7.97
N VAL A 117 3.56 5.40 -7.47
CA VAL A 117 4.41 4.41 -8.18
C VAL A 117 3.63 3.78 -9.35
N MET A 118 3.55 4.53 -10.44
CA MET A 118 2.95 4.12 -11.72
C MET A 118 4.01 3.64 -12.71
N ASP A 119 3.56 3.12 -13.86
CA ASP A 119 4.42 2.48 -14.85
C ASP A 119 5.44 3.42 -15.50
N ASP A 120 5.07 4.69 -15.68
CA ASP A 120 5.85 5.81 -16.21
C ASP A 120 6.92 6.32 -15.25
N ASN A 121 6.71 6.14 -13.94
CA ASN A 121 7.66 6.49 -12.88
C ASN A 121 8.75 5.44 -12.65
N ILE A 122 8.80 4.37 -13.47
CA ILE A 122 9.79 3.29 -13.34
C ILE A 122 10.74 3.30 -14.54
N HIS A 123 12.03 3.59 -14.28
CA HIS A 123 13.06 3.53 -15.30
C HIS A 123 13.51 2.09 -15.59
N MET A 124 13.22 1.62 -16.80
CA MET A 124 13.72 0.37 -17.38
C MET A 124 14.86 0.67 -18.34
N GLY A 125 15.99 -0.03 -18.19
CA GLY A 125 17.15 0.09 -19.07
C GLY A 125 17.58 -1.25 -19.67
N PRO A 126 18.29 -1.22 -20.81
CA PRO A 126 18.86 -2.44 -21.39
C PRO A 126 19.95 -3.01 -20.47
N TYR A 127 19.94 -4.32 -20.31
CA TYR A 127 20.95 -5.09 -19.60
C TYR A 127 21.51 -6.15 -20.55
N ALA A 128 22.80 -6.03 -20.85
CA ALA A 128 23.52 -7.04 -21.58
C ALA A 128 23.90 -8.16 -20.61
N ASP A 129 23.23 -9.31 -20.71
CA ASP A 129 23.82 -10.54 -20.21
C ASP A 129 25.12 -10.76 -21.01
N GLY A 130 26.21 -11.15 -20.35
CA GLY A 130 27.60 -11.09 -20.88
C GLY A 130 27.89 -11.76 -22.22
N ASP A 131 26.90 -12.44 -22.81
CA ASP A 131 26.95 -13.10 -24.12
C ASP A 131 26.40 -12.24 -25.28
N GLY A 132 25.93 -11.01 -25.01
CA GLY A 132 25.64 -9.99 -26.04
C GLY A 132 24.47 -10.29 -27.01
N GLN A 133 23.75 -11.40 -26.81
CA GLN A 133 22.68 -11.86 -27.70
C GLN A 133 21.25 -11.55 -27.22
N HIS A 134 21.07 -11.25 -25.93
CA HIS A 134 19.77 -10.88 -25.36
C HIS A 134 19.82 -9.48 -24.75
N ASN A 135 19.11 -8.54 -25.38
CA ASN A 135 18.76 -7.27 -24.75
C ASN A 135 17.62 -7.53 -23.78
N SER A 136 17.96 -7.89 -22.53
CA SER A 136 16.96 -7.94 -21.45
C SER A 136 16.74 -6.54 -20.89
N TRP A 137 15.52 -6.24 -20.46
CA TRP A 137 15.18 -4.99 -19.78
C TRP A 137 15.21 -5.21 -18.28
N ARG A 138 15.91 -4.32 -17.56
CA ARG A 138 15.95 -4.35 -16.10
C ARG A 138 15.51 -3.03 -15.50
N PRO A 139 14.74 -3.07 -14.40
CA PRO A 139 14.45 -1.87 -13.63
C PRO A 139 15.73 -1.36 -12.97
N SER A 140 15.80 -0.05 -12.76
CA SER A 140 16.97 0.57 -12.14
C SER A 140 16.62 1.64 -11.12
N HIS A 141 15.62 2.48 -11.40
CA HIS A 141 15.24 3.60 -10.55
C HIS A 141 13.71 3.75 -10.52
N ILE A 142 13.21 4.20 -9.37
CA ILE A 142 11.90 4.83 -9.24
C ILE A 142 12.13 6.34 -9.32
N LEU A 143 11.28 7.04 -10.05
CA LEU A 143 11.38 8.48 -10.31
C LEU A 143 10.17 9.20 -9.74
N ASP A 144 10.25 10.52 -9.74
CA ASP A 144 9.16 11.44 -9.36
C ASP A 144 8.67 11.38 -7.91
N PHE A 145 9.57 11.72 -6.98
CA PHE A 145 9.27 11.80 -5.55
C PHE A 145 8.60 13.13 -5.12
N SER A 146 7.99 13.90 -6.03
CA SER A 146 7.38 15.19 -5.65
C SER A 146 6.18 15.05 -4.73
N ASP A 147 5.46 13.92 -4.82
CA ASP A 147 4.29 13.59 -4.01
C ASP A 147 4.61 12.70 -2.79
N LEU A 148 5.90 12.66 -2.41
CA LEU A 148 6.34 11.93 -1.23
C LEU A 148 5.65 12.48 0.02
N SER A 149 4.99 11.60 0.77
CA SER A 149 4.26 11.94 1.98
C SER A 149 4.44 10.90 3.08
N ILE A 150 3.80 11.10 4.23
CA ILE A 150 3.81 10.17 5.36
C ILE A 150 2.43 9.53 5.46
N GLY A 151 2.36 8.20 5.51
CA GLY A 151 1.09 7.48 5.57
C GLY A 151 1.23 5.96 5.69
N ASP A 152 0.20 5.24 5.24
CA ASP A 152 0.24 3.77 5.25
C ASP A 152 0.99 3.23 4.01
N PRO A 153 2.03 2.38 4.19
CA PRO A 153 2.77 1.78 3.07
C PRO A 153 1.93 0.95 2.09
N PHE A 154 0.72 0.50 2.49
CA PHE A 154 -0.22 -0.14 1.56
C PHE A 154 -0.67 0.78 0.43
N TYR A 155 -0.64 2.09 0.66
CA TYR A 155 -1.08 3.08 -0.31
C TYR A 155 -0.24 3.00 -1.60
N ASP A 156 1.07 2.77 -1.49
CA ASP A 156 1.98 2.60 -2.63
C ASP A 156 1.79 1.28 -3.39
N LEU A 157 1.17 0.27 -2.76
CA LEU A 157 0.95 -1.04 -3.40
C LEU A 157 -0.23 -1.02 -4.39
N ILE A 158 -1.18 -0.11 -4.20
CA ILE A 158 -2.40 0.01 -5.02
C ILE A 158 -2.06 0.35 -6.48
N PRO A 159 -1.34 1.45 -6.79
CA PRO A 159 -0.99 1.78 -8.17
C PRO A 159 -0.10 0.71 -8.81
N ILE A 160 0.83 0.11 -8.06
CA ILE A 160 1.68 -0.96 -8.61
C ILE A 160 0.85 -2.17 -9.05
N TYR A 161 -0.11 -2.60 -8.24
CA TYR A 161 -0.95 -3.73 -8.61
C TYR A 161 -1.82 -3.43 -9.83
N LEU A 162 -2.45 -2.26 -9.87
CA LEU A 162 -3.43 -1.92 -10.90
C LEU A 162 -2.78 -1.46 -12.20
N ASP A 163 -1.75 -0.62 -12.13
CA ASP A 163 -1.14 0.07 -13.26
C ASP A 163 0.12 -0.66 -13.75
N VAL A 164 1.08 -0.93 -12.86
CA VAL A 164 2.36 -1.56 -13.26
C VAL A 164 2.17 -3.04 -13.62
N PHE A 165 1.39 -3.78 -12.84
CA PHE A 165 1.15 -5.21 -13.05
C PHE A 165 -0.17 -5.52 -13.76
N GLY A 166 -1.02 -4.53 -14.04
CA GLY A 166 -2.30 -4.77 -14.72
C GLY A 166 -3.21 -5.77 -14.01
N GLY A 167 -3.09 -5.91 -12.69
CA GLY A 167 -3.82 -6.90 -11.90
C GLY A 167 -3.22 -8.31 -11.85
N ASP A 168 -1.98 -8.52 -12.32
CA ASP A 168 -1.30 -9.81 -12.24
C ASP A 168 -0.96 -10.18 -10.78
N THR A 169 -1.65 -11.20 -10.27
CA THR A 169 -1.52 -11.64 -8.88
C THR A 169 -0.19 -12.34 -8.59
N GLU A 170 0.42 -12.98 -9.58
CA GLU A 170 1.69 -13.70 -9.40
C GLU A 170 2.87 -12.71 -9.35
N LEU A 171 2.87 -11.68 -10.19
CA LEU A 171 3.82 -10.57 -10.08
C LEU A 171 3.64 -9.81 -8.77
N PHE A 172 2.39 -9.55 -8.36
CA PHE A 172 2.13 -8.90 -7.09
C PHE A 172 2.62 -9.74 -5.91
N LYS A 173 2.37 -11.05 -5.92
CA LYS A 173 2.91 -11.97 -4.91
C LYS A 173 4.44 -11.93 -4.88
N LYS A 174 5.09 -11.90 -6.05
CA LYS A 174 6.55 -11.79 -6.13
C LYS A 174 7.07 -10.49 -5.51
N LEU A 175 6.37 -9.37 -5.74
CA LEU A 175 6.67 -8.10 -5.09
C LEU A 175 6.56 -8.22 -3.58
N LEU A 176 5.47 -8.82 -3.06
CA LEU A 176 5.25 -9.00 -1.63
C LEU A 176 6.33 -9.87 -0.98
N GLU A 177 6.76 -10.94 -1.65
CA GLU A 177 7.87 -11.80 -1.21
C GLU A 177 9.18 -11.00 -1.07
N SER A 178 9.51 -10.18 -2.08
CA SER A 178 10.72 -9.34 -2.06
C SER A 178 10.61 -8.14 -1.12
N TYR A 179 9.42 -7.61 -0.90
CA TYR A 179 9.15 -6.57 0.10
C TYR A 179 9.48 -7.07 1.51
N GLY A 180 9.34 -8.38 1.79
CA GLY A 180 9.94 -9.05 2.94
C GLY A 180 9.38 -8.60 4.30
N ILE A 181 8.36 -7.75 4.34
CA ILE A 181 7.63 -7.41 5.54
C ILE A 181 6.35 -8.25 5.56
N PRO A 182 6.01 -8.86 6.70
CA PRO A 182 4.70 -9.42 6.89
C PRO A 182 3.75 -8.21 6.99
N LEU A 183 3.12 -7.83 5.88
CA LEU A 183 2.12 -6.75 5.79
C LEU A 183 0.99 -6.92 6.84
N ILE A 184 0.86 -8.14 7.35
CA ILE A 184 0.27 -8.50 8.65
C ILE A 184 1.37 -9.24 9.40
N ARG A 185 1.91 -8.71 10.51
CA ARG A 185 2.92 -9.41 11.34
C ARG A 185 2.41 -10.82 11.64
N SER A 186 3.00 -11.83 10.99
CA SER A 186 2.76 -13.21 11.37
C SER A 186 3.42 -13.41 12.72
N LYS A 187 2.69 -13.96 13.68
CA LYS A 187 3.25 -14.50 14.90
C LYS A 187 4.46 -15.36 14.51
N ASN A 188 5.64 -14.98 14.97
CA ASN A 188 6.71 -15.95 15.17
C ASN A 188 6.27 -16.84 16.33
N GLY A 189 5.35 -17.75 16.05
CA GLY A 189 4.96 -18.81 16.96
C GLY A 189 6.05 -19.86 16.90
N THR A 190 6.89 -19.92 17.93
CA THR A 190 7.47 -21.19 18.35
C THR A 190 6.36 -22.24 18.32
N VAL A 191 6.57 -23.30 17.56
CA VAL A 191 5.68 -24.44 17.45
C VAL A 191 5.46 -25.00 18.85
N ASP A 192 4.33 -24.67 19.47
CA ASP A 192 3.78 -25.49 20.53
C ASP A 192 2.45 -26.08 20.07
N SER A 193 2.41 -27.39 20.21
CA SER A 193 1.42 -28.27 19.62
C SER A 193 0.21 -28.30 20.53
N THR A 194 -0.67 -27.30 20.48
CA THR A 194 -2.03 -27.48 21.01
C THR A 194 -3.04 -26.52 20.40
N ARG A 195 -4.02 -27.13 19.73
CA ARG A 195 -5.24 -26.57 19.15
C ARG A 195 -5.78 -25.32 19.87
N LYS A 196 -5.89 -24.21 19.13
CA LYS A 196 -7.10 -23.37 19.13
C LYS A 196 -7.35 -22.84 17.72
N LYS A 197 -8.51 -23.21 17.14
CA LYS A 197 -9.07 -22.56 15.96
C LYS A 197 -9.31 -21.09 16.33
N VAL A 198 -8.54 -20.18 15.74
CA VAL A 198 -8.86 -18.75 15.76
C VAL A 198 -9.40 -18.42 14.37
N LEU A 199 -10.65 -17.97 14.35
CA LEU A 199 -11.37 -17.55 13.16
C LEU A 199 -10.63 -16.38 12.53
N SER A 200 -10.07 -16.59 11.33
CA SER A 200 -9.67 -15.49 10.46
C SER A 200 -10.95 -14.78 9.98
N PRO A 201 -11.05 -13.45 10.05
CA PRO A 201 -12.07 -12.71 9.31
C PRO A 201 -11.80 -12.92 7.81
N SER A 202 -12.53 -13.86 7.22
CA SER A 202 -12.56 -14.08 5.79
C SER A 202 -13.60 -13.14 5.20
N TYR A 203 -13.20 -12.23 4.31
CA TYR A 203 -14.08 -11.37 3.53
C TYR A 203 -15.00 -12.14 2.54
N ARG A 204 -15.05 -13.48 2.59
CA ARG A 204 -16.08 -14.28 1.94
C ARG A 204 -17.30 -14.48 2.85
N THR A 205 -18.03 -13.42 3.17
CA THR A 205 -19.48 -13.48 3.46
C THR A 205 -20.02 -12.06 3.67
N MET A 206 -20.52 -11.46 2.58
CA MET A 206 -21.79 -10.74 2.54
C MET A 206 -22.38 -10.95 1.15
#